data_AF-F6YG22-F1
#
_entry.id   AF-F6YG22-F1
#
_cell.length_a   1.000
_cell.length_b   1.000
_cell.length_c   1.000
_cell.angle_alpha   90.00
_cell.angle_beta   90.00
_cell.angle_gamma   90.00
#
_symmetry.space_group_name_H-M   'P 1'
#
loop_
_entity.id
_entity.type
_entity.pdbx_description
1 polymer ?
#
loop_
_entity_poly.entity_id
_entity_poly.type
_entity_poly.pdbx_seq_one_letter_code
_entity_poly.pdbx_strand_id
1 'polypeptide(L)'
;MEGEKRPAPSEGLFADGHLVLWTLCSVLLPVFITFWCSLQRSRRQLHRRDIFRKSKHGWRDTDLFSQPTYCCVCAQHILQGAFCDCCGLCVDEGCLKNADRRFQCKEIMLKNEGRALDAMPHHWIRGNVPLCSYCVVCKQQCGTQPKLCDYRCIWCQKTVHDECMKNSLRNEECDFGEFKNLIIPPSYLTSINQMRKDKKTDYALLASKLGKQWAPLIILANSRSGTNMGEGLLGEFRILLNPVQVFDVTKTPPIKALQLCTLLPCYSARVLVCGGDGTVGWVLDAIDEMKIKGQEEYIPQVAVLPLGTGNDLSNTLGWGTGYAGEIPVAQVLRNVMEADGIKLDRWKVQVTNKGYYHLRKPKEFTMNNYFSVGPDALMALNFHAHREKAPSLFSSRILNKAVYLFYGTKDCLVQECKDLNKKVEVSF
;
A
#
# COMPACT_ATOMS: atom_id res chain seq x y z
N MET A 1 -31.91 -42.60 -77.41
CA MET A 1 -30.49 -42.70 -77.04
C MET A 1 -30.27 -41.84 -75.82
N GLU A 2 -30.05 -42.51 -74.69
CA GLU A 2 -29.68 -41.92 -73.41
C GLU A 2 -28.39 -41.11 -73.54
N GLY A 3 -28.35 -39.95 -72.89
CA GLY A 3 -27.15 -39.16 -72.67
C GLY A 3 -27.00 -38.93 -71.17
N GLU A 4 -26.35 -39.89 -70.51
CA GLU A 4 -26.02 -39.90 -69.10
C GLU A 4 -25.01 -38.76 -68.77
N LYS A 5 -25.46 -37.73 -68.04
CA LYS A 5 -24.56 -36.71 -67.47
C LYS A 5 -24.07 -37.16 -66.09
N ARG A 6 -22.79 -37.49 -65.99
CA ARG A 6 -22.07 -37.71 -64.71
C ARG A 6 -22.11 -36.45 -63.84
N PRO A 7 -22.24 -36.54 -62.50
CA PRO A 7 -22.05 -35.39 -61.63
C PRO A 7 -20.54 -35.11 -61.46
N ALA A 8 -20.18 -33.83 -61.48
CA ALA A 8 -18.83 -33.34 -61.16
C ALA A 8 -18.52 -33.54 -59.66
N PRO A 9 -17.26 -33.76 -59.25
CA PRO A 9 -16.93 -34.02 -57.86
C PRO A 9 -17.04 -32.75 -57.01
N SER A 10 -17.40 -32.96 -55.75
CA SER A 10 -17.63 -31.96 -54.71
C SER A 10 -16.41 -31.08 -54.40
N GLU A 11 -16.36 -29.87 -54.95
CA GLU A 11 -15.37 -28.83 -54.57
C GLU A 11 -15.72 -28.09 -53.26
N GLY A 12 -16.94 -28.23 -52.75
CA GLY A 12 -17.42 -27.48 -51.58
C GLY A 12 -16.88 -27.95 -50.22
N LEU A 13 -16.51 -29.22 -50.06
CA LEU A 13 -16.16 -29.78 -48.75
C LEU A 13 -14.75 -29.38 -48.26
N PHE A 14 -13.82 -29.15 -49.20
CA PHE A 14 -12.44 -28.78 -48.88
C PHE A 14 -12.28 -27.30 -48.51
N ALA A 15 -13.11 -26.42 -49.10
CA ALA A 15 -13.09 -24.98 -48.82
C ALA A 15 -13.59 -24.66 -47.40
N ASP A 16 -14.66 -25.32 -46.95
CA ASP A 16 -15.22 -25.15 -45.60
C ASP A 16 -14.28 -25.68 -44.51
N GLY A 17 -13.61 -26.82 -44.76
CA GLY A 17 -12.60 -27.37 -43.84
C GLY A 17 -11.40 -26.44 -43.63
N HIS A 18 -10.97 -25.76 -44.69
CA HIS A 18 -9.88 -24.79 -44.61
C HIS A 18 -10.28 -23.54 -43.80
N LEU A 19 -11.51 -23.05 -43.98
CA LEU A 19 -12.01 -21.89 -43.24
C LEU A 19 -12.15 -22.20 -41.74
N VAL A 20 -12.67 -23.38 -41.39
CA VAL A 20 -12.78 -23.87 -40.01
C VAL A 20 -11.41 -24.05 -39.37
N LEU A 21 -10.43 -24.57 -40.11
CA LEU A 21 -9.05 -24.71 -39.64
C LEU A 21 -8.40 -23.35 -39.36
N TRP A 22 -8.50 -22.38 -40.28
CA TRP A 22 -7.94 -21.05 -40.09
C TRP A 22 -8.62 -20.28 -38.96
N THR A 23 -9.94 -20.41 -38.79
CA THR A 23 -10.65 -19.81 -37.65
C THR A 23 -10.23 -20.46 -36.32
N LEU A 24 -10.15 -21.79 -36.25
CA LEU A 24 -9.64 -22.49 -35.06
C LEU A 24 -8.20 -22.06 -34.74
N CYS A 25 -7.30 -22.00 -35.73
CA CYS A 25 -5.94 -21.53 -35.53
C CYS A 25 -5.90 -20.06 -35.07
N SER A 26 -6.74 -19.18 -35.62
CA SER A 26 -6.79 -17.76 -35.24
C SER A 26 -7.24 -17.53 -33.79
N VAL A 27 -8.03 -18.44 -33.22
CA VAL A 27 -8.50 -18.37 -31.83
C VAL A 27 -7.56 -19.15 -30.89
N LEU A 28 -7.16 -20.36 -31.27
CA LEU A 28 -6.34 -21.22 -30.42
C LEU A 28 -4.89 -20.73 -30.32
N LEU A 29 -4.30 -20.21 -31.39
CA LEU A 29 -2.90 -19.76 -31.36
C LEU A 29 -2.67 -18.62 -30.34
N PRO A 30 -3.49 -17.54 -30.27
CA PRO A 30 -3.36 -16.55 -29.21
C PRO A 30 -3.62 -17.12 -27.80
N VAL A 31 -4.56 -18.06 -27.66
CA VAL A 31 -4.84 -18.71 -26.36
C VAL A 31 -3.64 -19.55 -25.90
N PHE A 32 -3.01 -20.30 -26.81
CA PHE A 32 -1.79 -21.06 -26.50
C PHE A 32 -0.62 -20.13 -26.20
N ILE A 33 -0.45 -19.05 -26.96
CA ILE A 33 0.60 -18.05 -26.70
C ILE A 33 0.39 -17.40 -25.31
N THR A 34 -0.82 -16.95 -25.00
CA THR A 34 -1.12 -16.33 -23.69
C THR A 34 -0.96 -17.31 -22.54
N PHE A 35 -1.40 -18.56 -22.70
CA PHE A 35 -1.20 -19.62 -21.71
C PHE A 35 0.29 -19.96 -21.52
N TRP A 36 1.04 -20.09 -22.62
CA TRP A 36 2.48 -20.31 -22.59
C TRP A 36 3.24 -19.16 -21.91
N CYS A 37 2.93 -17.91 -22.27
CA CYS A 37 3.46 -16.72 -21.63
C CYS A 37 3.13 -16.68 -20.14
N SER A 38 1.90 -17.03 -19.75
CA SER A 38 1.46 -17.11 -18.35
C SER A 38 2.23 -18.18 -17.57
N LEU A 39 2.41 -19.38 -18.15
CA LEU A 39 3.19 -20.46 -17.55
C LEU A 39 4.67 -20.09 -17.40
N GLN A 40 5.25 -19.50 -18.44
CA GLN A 40 6.64 -19.07 -18.41
C GLN A 40 6.86 -17.94 -17.41
N ARG A 41 5.91 -17.00 -17.30
CA ARG A 41 5.89 -15.94 -16.28
C ARG A 41 5.82 -16.53 -14.87
N SER A 42 4.92 -17.49 -14.63
CA SER A 42 4.79 -18.18 -13.34
C SER A 42 6.09 -18.91 -12.94
N ARG A 43 6.72 -19.62 -13.89
CA ARG A 43 8.02 -20.28 -13.65
C ARG A 43 9.13 -19.28 -13.35
N ARG A 44 9.21 -18.16 -14.08
CA ARG A 44 10.18 -17.07 -13.83
C ARG A 44 9.98 -16.46 -12.44
N GLN A 45 8.73 -16.20 -12.04
CA GLN A 45 8.41 -15.67 -10.72
C GLN A 45 8.86 -16.62 -9.60
N LEU A 46 8.64 -17.93 -9.73
CA LEU A 46 9.07 -18.90 -8.73
C LEU A 46 10.59 -18.89 -8.51
N HIS A 47 11.38 -18.89 -9.58
CA HIS A 47 12.85 -18.85 -9.46
C HIS A 47 13.35 -17.54 -8.81
N ARG A 48 12.65 -16.43 -9.05
CA ARG A 48 13.02 -15.11 -8.52
C ARG A 48 12.61 -14.90 -7.08
N ARG A 49 11.54 -15.56 -6.60
CA ARG A 49 11.09 -15.48 -5.20
C ARG A 49 12.19 -15.84 -4.20
N ASP A 50 13.03 -16.82 -4.53
CA ASP A 50 14.14 -17.21 -3.66
C ASP A 50 15.24 -16.16 -3.59
N ILE A 51 15.51 -15.45 -4.71
CA ILE A 51 16.46 -14.35 -4.73
C ILE A 51 15.91 -13.18 -3.91
N PHE A 52 14.63 -12.83 -4.10
CA PHE A 52 13.99 -11.73 -3.39
C PHE A 52 13.92 -11.97 -1.88
N ARG A 53 13.64 -13.20 -1.46
CA ARG A 53 13.53 -13.54 -0.03
C ARG A 53 14.85 -13.34 0.74
N LYS A 54 15.99 -13.48 0.07
CA LYS A 54 17.33 -13.30 0.67
C LYS A 54 17.91 -11.90 0.41
N SER A 55 17.26 -11.10 -0.41
CA SER A 55 17.74 -9.78 -0.79
C SER A 55 17.57 -8.77 0.34
N LYS A 56 18.46 -7.77 0.36
CA LYS A 56 18.31 -6.57 1.21
C LYS A 56 17.38 -5.52 0.58
N HIS A 57 17.00 -5.72 -0.68
CA HIS A 57 16.09 -4.86 -1.43
C HIS A 57 14.70 -5.49 -1.49
N GLY A 58 13.66 -4.66 -1.40
CA GLY A 58 12.27 -5.06 -1.64
C GLY A 58 11.98 -5.14 -3.14
N TRP A 59 12.56 -6.11 -3.83
CA TRP A 59 12.40 -6.26 -5.28
C TRP A 59 10.96 -6.60 -5.69
N ARG A 60 10.50 -5.96 -6.75
CA ARG A 60 9.26 -6.26 -7.46
C ARG A 60 9.50 -6.31 -8.95
N ASP A 61 8.78 -7.21 -9.61
CA ASP A 61 8.85 -7.39 -11.05
C ASP A 61 7.84 -6.49 -11.75
N THR A 62 8.23 -5.93 -12.87
CA THR A 62 7.33 -5.28 -13.80
C THR A 62 7.62 -5.72 -15.23
N ASP A 63 6.55 -6.05 -15.95
CA ASP A 63 6.65 -6.41 -17.37
C ASP A 63 6.74 -5.17 -18.26
N LEU A 64 6.36 -4.00 -17.73
CA LEU A 64 6.46 -2.74 -18.45
C LEU A 64 6.64 -1.58 -17.47
N PHE A 65 7.74 -0.87 -17.59
CA PHE A 65 7.91 0.42 -16.92
C PHE A 65 7.04 1.48 -17.60
N SER A 66 6.36 2.30 -16.80
CA SER A 66 5.48 3.37 -17.28
C SER A 66 6.23 4.57 -17.88
N GLN A 67 7.54 4.63 -17.70
CA GLN A 67 8.42 5.70 -18.17
C GLN A 67 9.74 5.12 -18.70
N PRO A 68 10.46 5.83 -19.58
CA PRO A 68 11.79 5.42 -20.05
C PRO A 68 12.70 5.09 -18.86
N THR A 69 13.13 3.83 -18.78
CA THR A 69 13.85 3.30 -17.62
C THR A 69 15.13 2.64 -18.09
N TYR A 70 16.21 2.82 -17.33
CA TYR A 70 17.53 2.26 -17.60
C TYR A 70 17.98 1.39 -16.44
N CYS A 71 18.61 0.26 -16.75
CA CYS A 71 19.17 -0.63 -15.74
C CYS A 71 20.31 0.07 -14.99
N CYS A 72 20.22 0.18 -13.67
CA CYS A 72 21.24 0.80 -12.84
C CYS A 72 22.58 0.04 -12.80
N VAL A 73 22.65 -1.19 -13.33
CA VAL A 73 23.88 -2.00 -13.39
C VAL A 73 24.57 -1.88 -14.76
N CYS A 74 23.86 -2.16 -15.86
CA CYS A 74 24.44 -2.18 -17.20
C CYS A 74 24.19 -0.90 -18.01
N ALA A 75 23.43 0.05 -17.46
CA ALA A 75 23.04 1.32 -18.07
C ALA A 75 22.24 1.21 -19.39
N GLN A 76 21.83 0.01 -19.78
CA GLN A 76 20.99 -0.22 -20.96
C GLN A 76 19.53 0.17 -20.69
N HIS A 77 18.85 0.64 -21.73
CA HIS A 77 17.41 0.88 -21.68
C HIS A 77 16.66 -0.43 -21.48
N ILE A 78 15.69 -0.44 -20.56
CA ILE A 78 14.89 -1.62 -20.21
C ILE A 78 13.41 -1.29 -20.26
N LEU A 79 12.64 -2.16 -20.90
CA LEU A 79 11.17 -2.09 -20.92
C LEU A 79 10.57 -2.89 -19.76
N GLN A 80 11.17 -4.04 -19.46
CA GLN A 80 10.78 -4.96 -18.40
C GLN A 80 11.97 -5.22 -17.46
N GLY A 81 11.70 -5.54 -16.20
CA GLY A 81 12.76 -5.79 -15.23
C GLY A 81 12.26 -5.87 -13.79
N ALA A 82 13.13 -5.54 -12.86
CA ALA A 82 12.80 -5.40 -11.45
C ALA A 82 13.04 -3.98 -10.96
N PHE A 83 12.28 -3.53 -9.97
CA PHE A 83 12.57 -2.34 -9.21
C PHE A 83 12.47 -2.59 -7.71
N CYS A 84 13.24 -1.86 -6.91
CA CYS A 84 13.14 -1.94 -5.46
C CYS A 84 12.10 -0.96 -4.93
N ASP A 85 11.15 -1.46 -4.14
CA ASP A 85 10.08 -0.65 -3.52
C ASP A 85 10.53 0.20 -2.32
N CYS A 86 11.82 0.15 -1.94
CA CYS A 86 12.39 1.00 -0.88
C CYS A 86 13.28 2.11 -1.43
N CYS A 87 14.18 1.79 -2.36
CA CYS A 87 15.17 2.75 -2.87
C CYS A 87 14.89 3.19 -4.32
N GLY A 88 13.98 2.52 -5.03
CA GLY A 88 13.65 2.80 -6.43
C GLY A 88 14.74 2.45 -7.42
N LEU A 89 15.69 1.58 -7.05
CA LEU A 89 16.69 1.03 -7.97
C LEU A 89 15.98 0.18 -9.03
N CYS A 90 16.24 0.43 -10.32
CA CYS A 90 15.66 -0.34 -11.43
C CYS A 90 16.74 -1.16 -12.13
N VAL A 91 16.47 -2.43 -12.41
CA VAL A 91 17.47 -3.35 -12.98
C VAL A 91 16.84 -4.31 -13.98
N ASP A 92 17.63 -4.65 -14.98
CA ASP A 92 17.34 -5.76 -15.89
C ASP A 92 17.31 -7.10 -15.13
N GLU A 93 16.57 -8.08 -15.66
CA GLU A 93 16.45 -9.42 -15.08
C GLU A 93 17.81 -10.10 -14.86
N GLY A 94 18.74 -9.99 -15.81
CA GLY A 94 20.08 -10.58 -15.71
C GLY A 94 21.00 -9.86 -14.71
N CYS A 95 20.65 -8.62 -14.35
CA CYS A 95 21.48 -7.76 -13.50
C CYS A 95 21.13 -7.84 -12.01
N LEU A 96 20.03 -8.50 -11.64
CA LEU A 96 19.48 -8.53 -10.28
C LEU A 96 20.50 -8.96 -9.21
N LYS A 97 21.18 -10.09 -9.41
CA LYS A 97 22.19 -10.60 -8.44
C LYS A 97 23.37 -9.66 -8.28
N ASN A 98 23.75 -8.97 -9.35
CA ASN A 98 24.86 -8.02 -9.35
C ASN A 98 24.44 -6.73 -8.63
N ALA A 99 23.18 -6.32 -8.81
CA ALA A 99 22.61 -5.18 -8.11
C ALA A 99 22.61 -5.37 -6.59
N ASP A 100 22.17 -6.53 -6.11
CA ASP A 100 22.15 -6.87 -4.68
C ASP A 100 23.52 -6.82 -4.00
N ARG A 101 24.59 -7.08 -4.76
CA ARG A 101 25.98 -7.01 -4.26
C ARG A 101 26.53 -5.60 -4.31
N ARG A 102 26.21 -4.82 -5.34
CA ARG A 102 26.80 -3.51 -5.63
C ARG A 102 26.10 -2.36 -4.91
N PHE A 103 24.78 -2.42 -4.77
CA PHE A 103 23.98 -1.33 -4.25
C PHE A 103 23.40 -1.67 -2.88
N GLN A 104 23.53 -0.73 -1.95
CA GLN A 104 22.85 -0.83 -0.66
C GLN A 104 21.42 -0.32 -0.80
N CYS A 105 20.50 -0.92 -0.04
CA CYS A 105 19.13 -0.43 0.05
C CYS A 105 19.02 0.64 1.15
N LYS A 106 17.79 1.14 1.35
CA LYS A 106 17.44 2.08 2.41
C LYS A 106 17.65 1.43 3.79
N GLU A 107 18.65 1.88 4.54
CA GLU A 107 18.97 1.33 5.85
C GLU A 107 17.96 1.80 6.91
N ILE A 108 17.35 0.86 7.63
CA ILE A 108 16.38 1.18 8.69
C ILE A 108 17.08 1.86 9.89
N MET A 109 18.33 1.45 10.17
CA MET A 109 19.16 1.95 11.26
C MET A 109 20.56 2.22 10.73
N LEU A 110 21.20 3.29 11.21
CA LEU A 110 22.60 3.59 10.89
C LEU A 110 23.54 2.64 11.64
N LYS A 111 24.57 2.14 10.97
CA LYS A 111 25.62 1.34 11.61
C LYS A 111 26.53 2.25 12.45
N ASN A 112 26.86 1.84 13.67
CA ASN A 112 27.79 2.53 14.55
C ASN A 112 29.24 2.37 14.03
N GLU A 113 29.62 3.18 13.04
CA GLU A 113 30.98 3.21 12.46
C GLU A 113 31.78 4.44 12.94
N GLY A 114 31.66 4.80 14.23
CA GLY A 114 32.48 5.86 14.84
C GLY A 114 32.23 7.28 14.32
N ARG A 115 31.23 7.49 13.45
CA ARG A 115 30.78 8.83 13.02
C ARG A 115 29.97 9.48 14.12
N ALA A 116 29.97 10.82 14.17
CA ALA A 116 29.05 11.57 15.01
C ALA A 116 27.61 11.08 14.71
N LEU A 117 26.88 10.66 15.75
CA LEU A 117 25.53 10.10 15.68
C LEU A 117 24.52 11.01 14.96
N ASP A 118 24.84 12.29 14.81
CA ASP A 118 23.94 13.32 14.31
C ASP A 118 24.08 13.58 12.80
N ALA A 119 25.14 13.09 12.13
CA ALA A 119 25.39 13.35 10.71
C ALA A 119 24.76 12.30 9.78
N MET A 120 23.68 12.67 9.07
CA MET A 120 23.04 11.77 8.09
C MET A 120 23.63 11.97 6.69
N PRO A 121 24.37 11.03 6.10
CA PRO A 121 24.86 11.18 4.73
C PRO A 121 23.72 11.01 3.72
N HIS A 122 23.79 11.75 2.62
CA HIS A 122 22.96 11.43 1.45
C HIS A 122 23.28 10.03 0.91
N HIS A 123 22.23 9.28 0.59
CA HIS A 123 22.34 8.03 -0.14
C HIS A 123 21.82 8.25 -1.57
N TRP A 124 22.75 8.44 -2.51
CA TRP A 124 22.48 8.75 -3.91
C TRP A 124 22.34 7.49 -4.76
N ILE A 125 21.29 7.44 -5.58
CA ILE A 125 21.13 6.47 -6.66
C ILE A 125 21.17 7.21 -7.99
N ARG A 126 21.93 6.68 -8.95
CA ARG A 126 22.10 7.26 -10.27
C ARG A 126 21.00 6.80 -11.23
N GLY A 127 20.45 7.71 -12.01
CA GLY A 127 19.47 7.44 -13.06
C GLY A 127 18.04 7.24 -12.56
N ASN A 128 17.13 7.09 -13.54
CA ASN A 128 15.69 6.90 -13.33
C ASN A 128 15.09 7.95 -12.38
N VAL A 129 15.55 9.20 -12.50
CA VAL A 129 15.01 10.30 -11.71
C VAL A 129 13.55 10.55 -12.12
N PRO A 130 12.66 10.91 -11.17
CA PRO A 130 11.27 11.20 -11.49
C PRO A 130 11.15 12.29 -12.56
N LEU A 131 10.10 12.19 -13.39
CA LEU A 131 9.77 13.24 -14.35
C LEU A 131 9.61 14.60 -13.65
N CYS A 132 9.96 15.67 -14.37
CA CYS A 132 9.89 17.04 -13.86
C CYS A 132 10.73 17.29 -12.59
N SER A 133 11.80 16.52 -12.38
CA SER A 133 12.78 16.78 -11.31
C SER A 133 13.74 17.90 -11.70
N TYR A 134 14.16 18.72 -10.73
CA TYR A 134 15.08 19.84 -10.95
C TYR A 134 16.32 19.69 -10.08
N CYS A 135 17.48 20.01 -10.64
CA CYS A 135 18.75 19.96 -9.95
C CYS A 135 18.76 20.93 -8.78
N VAL A 136 19.10 20.43 -7.58
CA VAL A 136 19.16 21.27 -6.37
C VAL A 136 20.20 22.39 -6.48
N VAL A 137 21.25 22.20 -7.29
CA VAL A 137 22.34 23.16 -7.47
C VAL A 137 22.01 24.21 -8.53
N CYS A 138 21.84 23.81 -9.80
CA CYS A 138 21.67 24.74 -10.92
C CYS A 138 20.21 25.08 -11.27
N LYS A 139 19.24 24.44 -10.60
CA LYS A 139 17.78 24.60 -10.83
C LYS A 139 17.28 24.23 -12.24
N GLN A 140 18.10 23.57 -13.06
CA GLN A 140 17.70 23.05 -14.37
C GLN A 140 17.12 21.63 -14.27
N GLN A 141 16.32 21.22 -15.25
CA GLN A 141 15.65 19.92 -15.26
C GLN A 141 16.65 18.75 -15.32
N CYS A 142 16.44 17.73 -14.50
CA CYS A 142 17.21 16.47 -14.49
C CYS A 142 16.53 15.38 -15.33
N GLY A 143 17.29 14.34 -15.69
CA GLY A 143 16.79 13.14 -16.37
C GLY A 143 16.41 13.37 -17.85
N THR A 144 16.91 14.43 -18.46
CA THR A 144 16.57 14.80 -19.84
C THR A 144 17.35 14.00 -20.89
N GLN A 145 18.48 13.38 -20.50
CA GLN A 145 19.31 12.63 -21.44
C GLN A 145 18.79 11.19 -21.58
N PRO A 146 18.82 10.61 -22.81
CA PRO A 146 18.34 9.26 -23.06
C PRO A 146 19.36 8.19 -22.62
N LYS A 147 19.81 8.29 -21.36
CA LYS A 147 20.76 7.38 -20.72
C LYS A 147 20.60 7.42 -19.21
N LEU A 148 21.22 6.46 -18.51
CA LEU A 148 21.37 6.51 -17.07
C LEU A 148 22.26 7.70 -16.66
N CYS A 149 21.65 8.79 -16.20
CA CYS A 149 22.29 10.04 -15.80
C CYS A 149 21.60 10.65 -14.58
N ASP A 150 22.29 11.60 -13.95
CA ASP A 150 21.85 12.34 -12.77
C ASP A 150 21.63 11.44 -11.55
N TYR A 151 21.45 12.06 -10.38
CA TYR A 151 21.33 11.35 -9.12
C TYR A 151 20.09 11.80 -8.38
N ARG A 152 19.49 10.88 -7.63
CA ARG A 152 18.44 11.13 -6.65
C ARG A 152 18.85 10.59 -5.29
N CYS A 153 18.67 11.40 -4.24
CA CYS A 153 18.84 10.90 -2.88
C CYS A 153 17.59 10.15 -2.43
N ILE A 154 17.73 8.92 -1.92
CA ILE A 154 16.59 8.08 -1.51
C ILE A 154 15.90 8.51 -0.20
N TRP A 155 16.50 9.46 0.51
CA TRP A 155 15.94 10.02 1.76
C TRP A 155 15.27 11.35 1.49
N CYS A 156 16.02 12.38 1.11
CA CYS A 156 15.46 13.72 0.87
C CYS A 156 14.84 13.94 -0.51
N GLN A 157 14.91 12.95 -1.42
CA GLN A 157 14.39 13.00 -2.79
C GLN A 157 14.99 14.11 -3.69
N LYS A 158 15.96 14.90 -3.20
CA LYS A 158 16.69 15.88 -4.02
C LYS A 158 17.31 15.19 -5.23
N THR A 159 17.28 15.89 -6.36
CA THR A 159 17.96 15.48 -7.59
C THR A 159 19.12 16.39 -7.92
N VAL A 160 20.15 15.86 -8.57
CA VAL A 160 21.34 16.62 -8.95
C VAL A 160 21.94 16.06 -10.24
N HIS A 161 22.41 16.96 -11.12
CA HIS A 161 23.13 16.55 -12.33
C HIS A 161 24.47 15.88 -12.03
N ASP A 162 24.92 15.01 -12.95
CA ASP A 162 26.25 14.36 -12.85
C ASP A 162 27.40 15.36 -12.60
N GLU A 163 27.38 16.52 -13.26
CA GLU A 163 28.41 17.57 -13.13
C GLU A 163 28.29 18.33 -11.82
N CYS A 164 27.06 18.69 -11.43
CA CYS A 164 26.78 19.40 -10.18
C CYS A 164 27.14 18.55 -8.95
N MET A 165 26.93 17.22 -9.02
CA MET A 165 27.26 16.29 -7.94
C MET A 165 28.77 16.27 -7.64
N LYS A 166 29.61 16.30 -8.69
CA LYS A 166 31.07 16.30 -8.55
C LYS A 166 31.61 17.57 -7.88
N ASN A 167 30.94 18.69 -8.10
CA ASN A 167 31.46 20.01 -7.75
C ASN A 167 30.95 20.53 -6.38
N SER A 168 29.77 20.12 -5.91
CA SER A 168 29.10 20.84 -4.81
C SER A 168 28.59 20.00 -3.64
N LEU A 169 28.25 18.70 -3.81
CA LEU A 169 27.44 17.96 -2.82
C LEU A 169 28.17 16.80 -2.13
N ARG A 170 29.50 16.69 -2.24
CA ARG A 170 30.20 15.51 -1.71
C ARG A 170 30.20 15.43 -0.17
N ASN A 171 30.09 16.58 0.51
CA ASN A 171 30.19 16.70 1.97
C ASN A 171 28.92 17.28 2.64
N GLU A 172 27.82 17.45 1.89
CA GLU A 172 26.56 17.89 2.49
C GLU A 172 25.84 16.74 3.21
N GLU A 173 25.15 17.09 4.29
CA GLU A 173 24.31 16.17 5.04
C GLU A 173 22.87 16.20 4.53
N CYS A 174 22.24 15.03 4.58
CA CYS A 174 20.86 14.85 4.18
C CYS A 174 19.90 15.42 5.23
N ASP A 175 19.13 16.42 4.83
CA ASP A 175 18.09 17.09 5.61
C ASP A 175 16.74 16.37 5.60
N PHE A 176 16.65 15.18 4.97
CA PHE A 176 15.43 14.40 4.74
C PHE A 176 14.35 15.11 3.90
N GLY A 177 14.65 16.29 3.34
CA GLY A 177 13.80 16.99 2.38
C GLY A 177 12.44 17.43 2.96
N GLU A 178 11.45 17.50 2.07
CA GLU A 178 10.09 17.97 2.35
C GLU A 178 9.44 17.22 3.53
N PHE A 179 9.59 15.89 3.57
CA PHE A 179 8.91 15.02 4.53
C PHE A 179 9.73 14.74 5.79
N LYS A 180 10.77 15.54 6.08
CA LYS A 180 11.66 15.34 7.25
C LYS A 180 10.92 15.17 8.57
N ASN A 181 9.82 15.91 8.76
CA ASN A 181 9.03 15.88 9.98
C ASN A 181 8.23 14.58 10.15
N LEU A 182 7.98 13.86 9.06
CA LEU A 182 7.25 12.59 9.06
C LEU A 182 8.17 11.38 9.16
N ILE A 183 9.46 11.52 8.81
CA ILE A 183 10.42 10.42 8.75
C ILE A 183 10.97 10.12 10.14
N ILE A 184 11.06 8.84 10.50
CA ILE A 184 11.88 8.38 11.64
C ILE A 184 13.31 8.19 11.12
N PRO A 185 14.28 9.04 11.51
CA PRO A 185 15.65 8.93 11.01
C PRO A 185 16.31 7.62 11.44
N PRO A 186 17.15 7.00 10.60
CA PRO A 186 17.93 5.82 11.00
C PRO A 186 18.83 6.06 12.23
N SER A 187 19.36 7.28 12.39
CA SER A 187 20.19 7.68 13.54
C SER A 187 19.40 7.70 14.84
N TYR A 188 18.13 8.10 14.79
CA TYR A 188 17.23 8.09 15.93
C TYR A 188 17.03 6.66 16.45
N LEU A 189 16.78 5.70 15.55
CA LEU A 189 16.58 4.29 15.92
C LEU A 189 17.86 3.66 16.47
N THR A 190 19.02 3.99 15.89
CA THR A 190 20.33 3.56 16.43
C THR A 190 20.53 4.07 17.85
N SER A 191 20.23 5.35 18.09
CA SER A 191 20.32 5.97 19.42
C SER A 191 19.37 5.33 20.42
N ILE A 192 18.12 5.03 20.04
CA ILE A 192 17.17 4.30 20.89
C ILE A 192 17.68 2.91 21.25
N ASN A 193 18.22 2.17 20.27
CA ASN A 193 18.73 0.83 20.53
C ASN A 193 19.92 0.86 21.49
N GLN A 194 20.76 1.89 21.40
CA GLN A 194 21.87 2.09 22.32
C GLN A 194 21.39 2.48 23.72
N MET A 195 20.46 3.44 23.83
CA MET A 195 19.86 3.82 25.12
C MET A 195 19.16 2.66 25.84
N ARG A 196 18.49 1.77 25.09
CA ARG A 196 17.89 0.55 25.64
C ARG A 196 18.92 -0.41 26.24
N LYS A 197 20.11 -0.53 25.62
CA LYS A 197 21.22 -1.29 26.20
C LYS A 197 21.74 -0.64 27.47
N ASP A 198 21.78 0.69 27.49
CA ASP A 198 22.27 1.50 28.60
C ASP A 198 21.21 1.76 29.70
N LYS A 199 20.01 1.16 29.58
CA LYS A 199 18.85 1.33 30.47
C LYS A 199 18.40 2.79 30.66
N LYS A 200 18.63 3.65 29.66
CA LYS A 200 18.11 5.03 29.60
C LYS A 200 16.85 5.08 28.71
N THR A 201 15.88 5.91 29.06
CA THR A 201 14.57 5.96 28.37
C THR A 201 14.07 7.39 28.10
N ASP A 202 14.95 8.39 28.10
CA ASP A 202 14.53 9.77 27.78
C ASP A 202 14.47 10.01 26.27
N TYR A 203 13.36 9.55 25.66
CA TYR A 203 13.10 9.77 24.23
C TYR A 203 12.77 11.22 23.90
N ALA A 204 12.27 12.00 24.86
CA ALA A 204 11.93 13.41 24.67
C ALA A 204 13.18 14.25 24.42
N LEU A 205 14.25 14.01 25.18
CA LEU A 205 15.54 14.66 24.96
C LEU A 205 16.11 14.33 23.56
N LEU A 206 16.06 13.06 23.15
CA LEU A 206 16.55 12.66 21.83
C LEU A 206 15.75 13.33 20.70
N ALA A 207 14.43 13.35 20.82
CA ALA A 207 13.55 13.95 19.82
C ALA A 207 13.65 15.48 19.75
N SER A 208 14.04 16.15 20.83
CA SER A 208 14.24 17.60 20.83
C SER A 208 15.25 18.05 19.76
N LYS A 209 16.22 17.20 19.42
CA LYS A 209 17.19 17.42 18.34
C LYS A 209 16.57 17.42 16.93
N LEU A 210 15.44 16.74 16.74
CA LEU A 210 14.75 16.63 15.45
C LEU A 210 13.78 17.80 15.20
N GLY A 211 13.62 18.67 16.19
CA GLY A 211 12.81 19.88 16.10
C GLY A 211 11.39 19.70 16.64
N LYS A 212 10.80 20.81 17.08
CA LYS A 212 9.47 20.84 17.72
C LYS A 212 8.32 20.39 16.82
N GLN A 213 8.50 20.47 15.50
CA GLN A 213 7.50 20.11 14.50
C GLN A 213 7.62 18.65 14.03
N TRP A 214 8.52 17.86 14.63
CA TRP A 214 8.69 16.47 14.27
C TRP A 214 7.48 15.64 14.72
N ALA A 215 6.74 15.12 13.75
CA ALA A 215 5.50 14.38 13.94
C ALA A 215 5.54 13.12 13.07
N PRO A 216 6.24 12.05 13.52
CA PRO A 216 6.47 10.87 12.71
C PRO A 216 5.19 10.20 12.26
N LEU A 217 5.14 9.79 10.99
CA LEU A 217 3.99 9.13 10.41
C LEU A 217 4.22 7.63 10.28
N ILE A 218 3.29 6.83 10.78
CA ILE A 218 3.26 5.38 10.60
C ILE A 218 2.17 5.02 9.60
N ILE A 219 2.50 4.23 8.60
CA ILE A 219 1.57 3.77 7.56
C ILE A 219 1.07 2.38 7.92
N LEU A 220 -0.24 2.23 8.00
CA LEU A 220 -0.92 0.94 8.17
C LEU A 220 -1.80 0.70 6.95
N ALA A 221 -1.31 -0.09 5.98
CA ALA A 221 -2.04 -0.35 4.76
C ALA A 221 -2.51 -1.80 4.68
N ASN A 222 -3.74 -2.00 4.24
CA ASN A 222 -4.28 -3.31 3.92
C ASN A 222 -3.99 -3.64 2.46
N SER A 223 -3.02 -4.53 2.21
CA SER A 223 -2.60 -4.91 0.85
C SER A 223 -3.70 -5.58 0.02
N ARG A 224 -4.75 -6.10 0.65
CA ARG A 224 -5.92 -6.71 -0.02
C ARG A 224 -7.06 -5.72 -0.29
N SER A 225 -6.98 -4.49 0.19
CA SER A 225 -8.01 -3.47 -0.02
C SER A 225 -7.79 -2.72 -1.35
N GLY A 226 -8.90 -2.28 -1.96
CA GLY A 226 -8.92 -1.41 -3.14
C GLY A 226 -8.22 -1.98 -4.37
N THR A 227 -8.77 -3.02 -5.01
CA THR A 227 -8.22 -3.61 -6.26
C THR A 227 -6.71 -3.91 -6.21
N ASN A 228 -6.19 -4.36 -5.06
CA ASN A 228 -4.75 -4.58 -4.77
C ASN A 228 -3.84 -3.33 -4.84
N MET A 229 -4.40 -2.11 -4.84
CA MET A 229 -3.60 -0.87 -4.78
C MET A 229 -2.79 -0.75 -3.49
N GLY A 230 -3.24 -1.41 -2.41
CA GLY A 230 -2.53 -1.39 -1.12
C GLY A 230 -1.09 -1.88 -1.20
N GLU A 231 -0.79 -2.86 -2.06
CA GLU A 231 0.60 -3.32 -2.23
C GLU A 231 1.48 -2.27 -2.93
N GLY A 232 0.97 -1.62 -3.98
CA GLY A 232 1.65 -0.52 -4.68
C GLY A 232 1.95 0.64 -3.73
N LEU A 233 0.92 1.09 -2.99
CA LEU A 233 1.02 2.17 -2.01
C LEU A 233 2.08 1.90 -0.94
N LEU A 234 2.14 0.68 -0.39
CA LEU A 234 3.18 0.30 0.57
C LEU A 234 4.59 0.55 0.02
N GLY A 235 4.82 0.31 -1.28
CA GLY A 235 6.10 0.59 -1.93
C GLY A 235 6.36 2.09 -2.07
N GLU A 236 5.39 2.84 -2.56
CA GLU A 236 5.53 4.30 -2.71
C GLU A 236 5.80 5.00 -1.37
N PHE A 237 5.13 4.59 -0.29
CA PHE A 237 5.43 5.09 1.05
C PHE A 237 6.84 4.73 1.52
N ARG A 238 7.37 3.54 1.20
CA ARG A 238 8.75 3.14 1.56
C ARG A 238 9.81 3.92 0.79
N ILE A 239 9.50 4.37 -0.44
CA ILE A 239 10.37 5.28 -1.19
C ILE A 239 10.55 6.60 -0.43
N LEU A 240 9.47 7.16 0.12
CA LEU A 240 9.48 8.46 0.80
C LEU A 240 9.88 8.38 2.28
N LEU A 241 9.40 7.37 3.02
CA LEU A 241 9.57 7.23 4.47
C LEU A 241 10.59 6.16 4.85
N ASN A 242 10.98 6.08 6.12
CA ASN A 242 11.79 4.94 6.60
C ASN A 242 10.95 3.65 6.50
N PRO A 243 11.45 2.55 5.89
CA PRO A 243 10.66 1.32 5.72
C PRO A 243 10.09 0.73 7.02
N VAL A 244 10.70 1.02 8.17
CA VAL A 244 10.18 0.64 9.50
C VAL A 244 8.84 1.28 9.86
N GLN A 245 8.45 2.36 9.16
CA GLN A 245 7.20 3.07 9.38
C GLN A 245 6.05 2.48 8.56
N VAL A 246 6.31 1.52 7.65
CA VAL A 246 5.35 1.11 6.61
C VAL A 246 4.95 -0.35 6.75
N PHE A 247 3.80 -0.57 7.39
CA PHE A 247 3.30 -1.88 7.76
C PHE A 247 2.14 -2.33 6.88
N ASP A 248 2.21 -3.59 6.44
CA ASP A 248 1.08 -4.31 5.86
C ASP A 248 0.29 -4.96 6.99
N VAL A 249 -0.95 -4.51 7.23
CA VAL A 249 -1.78 -5.02 8.33
C VAL A 249 -2.19 -6.49 8.16
N THR A 250 -2.10 -7.02 6.93
CA THR A 250 -2.34 -8.45 6.68
C THR A 250 -1.18 -9.33 7.14
N LYS A 251 0.00 -8.74 7.35
CA LYS A 251 1.22 -9.43 7.81
C LYS A 251 1.55 -9.11 9.27
N THR A 252 1.33 -7.85 9.68
CA THR A 252 1.60 -7.36 11.04
C THR A 252 0.32 -6.78 11.64
N PRO A 253 -0.25 -7.39 12.68
CA PRO A 253 -1.45 -6.84 13.34
C PRO A 253 -1.22 -5.39 13.82
N PRO A 254 -2.25 -4.51 13.74
CA PRO A 254 -2.14 -3.10 14.12
C PRO A 254 -1.53 -2.89 15.50
N ILE A 255 -1.94 -3.66 16.52
CA ILE A 255 -1.40 -3.54 17.88
C ILE A 255 0.13 -3.71 17.94
N LYS A 256 0.71 -4.59 17.11
CA LYS A 256 2.16 -4.80 17.04
C LYS A 256 2.85 -3.65 16.32
N ALA A 257 2.26 -3.16 15.23
CA ALA A 257 2.81 -2.02 14.48
C ALA A 257 2.78 -0.73 15.32
N LEU A 258 1.70 -0.50 16.06
CA LEU A 258 1.52 0.65 16.94
C LEU A 258 2.48 0.67 18.13
N GLN A 259 3.14 -0.45 18.47
CA GLN A 259 4.23 -0.43 19.47
C GLN A 259 5.40 0.47 19.04
N LEU A 260 5.54 0.78 17.74
CA LEU A 260 6.51 1.77 17.28
C LEU A 260 6.25 3.16 17.89
N CYS A 261 4.98 3.52 18.18
CA CYS A 261 4.64 4.79 18.83
C CYS A 261 5.27 4.91 20.23
N THR A 262 5.47 3.81 20.94
CA THR A 262 6.11 3.80 22.27
C THR A 262 7.60 4.16 22.23
N LEU A 263 8.18 4.24 21.03
CA LEU A 263 9.57 4.67 20.81
C LEU A 263 9.66 6.16 20.45
N LEU A 264 8.51 6.83 20.35
CA LEU A 264 8.41 8.23 19.96
C LEU A 264 8.02 9.06 21.18
N PRO A 265 8.26 10.39 21.16
CA PRO A 265 7.76 11.28 22.19
C PRO A 265 6.25 11.17 22.37
N CYS A 266 5.80 11.46 23.58
CA CYS A 266 4.38 11.46 23.91
C CYS A 266 3.61 12.42 22.99
N TYR A 267 2.44 11.98 22.52
CA TYR A 267 1.53 12.75 21.67
C TYR A 267 2.10 13.28 20.34
N SER A 268 3.24 12.75 19.85
CA SER A 268 3.86 13.23 18.60
C SER A 268 3.53 12.40 17.37
N ALA A 269 3.12 11.14 17.55
CA ALA A 269 2.95 10.20 16.45
C ALA A 269 1.65 10.42 15.67
N ARG A 270 1.72 10.20 14.36
CA ARG A 270 0.55 10.13 13.46
C ARG A 270 0.49 8.76 12.80
N VAL A 271 -0.70 8.30 12.47
CA VAL A 271 -0.94 7.06 11.73
C VAL A 271 -1.81 7.35 10.52
N LEU A 272 -1.40 6.92 9.33
CA LEU A 272 -2.23 6.90 8.14
C LEU A 272 -2.71 5.48 7.87
N VAL A 273 -4.03 5.26 7.94
CA VAL A 273 -4.64 3.96 7.66
C VAL A 273 -5.12 3.92 6.22
N CYS A 274 -4.49 3.07 5.40
CA CYS A 274 -4.89 2.86 4.01
C CYS A 274 -5.78 1.62 3.91
N GLY A 275 -7.09 1.82 3.83
CA GLY A 275 -8.07 0.74 3.90
C GLY A 275 -9.52 1.22 3.78
N GLY A 276 -10.47 0.30 3.94
CA GLY A 276 -11.88 0.67 4.16
C GLY A 276 -12.23 0.75 5.65
N ASP A 277 -13.50 1.05 5.97
CA ASP A 277 -13.95 1.27 7.37
C ASP A 277 -13.60 0.12 8.31
N GLY A 278 -13.69 -1.14 7.86
CA GLY A 278 -13.30 -2.29 8.69
C GLY A 278 -11.81 -2.31 9.04
N THR A 279 -10.93 -1.83 8.16
CA THR A 279 -9.49 -1.69 8.47
C THR A 279 -9.25 -0.54 9.42
N VAL A 280 -9.93 0.59 9.22
CA VAL A 280 -9.85 1.75 10.14
C VAL A 280 -10.34 1.37 11.53
N GLY A 281 -11.49 0.69 11.63
CA GLY A 281 -12.03 0.17 12.88
C GLY A 281 -11.05 -0.76 13.60
N TRP A 282 -10.42 -1.70 12.89
CA TRP A 282 -9.42 -2.59 13.47
C TRP A 282 -8.20 -1.85 14.06
N VAL A 283 -7.75 -0.77 13.41
CA VAL A 283 -6.66 0.06 13.94
C VAL A 283 -7.12 0.83 15.17
N LEU A 284 -8.33 1.39 15.15
CA LEU A 284 -8.87 2.12 16.31
C LEU A 284 -9.12 1.19 17.51
N ASP A 285 -9.54 -0.05 17.29
CA ASP A 285 -9.67 -1.06 18.35
C ASP A 285 -8.31 -1.38 18.98
N ALA A 286 -7.25 -1.46 18.17
CA ALA A 286 -5.89 -1.63 18.68
C ALA A 286 -5.39 -0.41 19.48
N ILE A 287 -5.84 0.80 19.12
CA ILE A 287 -5.58 2.01 19.92
C ILE A 287 -6.32 1.95 21.27
N ASP A 288 -7.55 1.44 21.29
CA ASP A 288 -8.27 1.22 22.55
C ASP A 288 -7.58 0.15 23.42
N GLU A 289 -7.02 -0.90 22.82
CA GLU A 289 -6.18 -1.87 23.54
C GLU A 289 -4.92 -1.22 24.14
N MET A 290 -4.30 -0.25 23.45
CA MET A 290 -3.17 0.53 24.01
C MET A 290 -3.59 1.35 25.23
N LYS A 291 -4.77 2.00 25.19
CA LYS A 291 -5.32 2.72 26.36
C LYS A 291 -5.46 1.79 27.56
N ILE A 292 -6.06 0.62 27.35
CA ILE A 292 -6.26 -0.39 28.40
C ILE A 292 -4.92 -0.85 29.00
N LYS A 293 -3.85 -0.87 28.21
CA LYS A 293 -2.49 -1.19 28.67
C LYS A 293 -1.75 -0.02 29.33
N GLY A 294 -2.41 1.11 29.56
CA GLY A 294 -1.81 2.30 30.16
C GLY A 294 -0.85 3.05 29.23
N GLN A 295 -0.96 2.88 27.92
CA GLN A 295 -0.09 3.53 26.91
C GLN A 295 -0.73 4.79 26.32
N GLU A 296 -1.53 5.52 27.10
CA GLU A 296 -2.37 6.63 26.62
C GLU A 296 -1.57 7.79 26.04
N GLU A 297 -0.40 8.05 26.60
CA GLU A 297 0.55 9.07 26.16
C GLU A 297 1.18 8.79 24.78
N TYR A 298 1.09 7.55 24.28
CA TYR A 298 1.63 7.14 22.98
C TYR A 298 0.56 6.95 21.90
N ILE A 299 -0.68 7.38 22.16
CA ILE A 299 -1.77 7.26 21.19
C ILE A 299 -1.53 8.22 20.02
N PRO A 300 -1.51 7.72 18.77
CA PRO A 300 -1.31 8.56 17.62
C PRO A 300 -2.60 9.24 17.15
N GLN A 301 -2.46 10.37 16.45
CA GLN A 301 -3.54 10.89 15.61
C GLN A 301 -3.76 9.99 14.39
N VAL A 302 -5.01 9.81 13.96
CA VAL A 302 -5.35 8.88 12.87
C VAL A 302 -5.89 9.63 11.66
N ALA A 303 -5.25 9.43 10.52
CA ALA A 303 -5.70 9.86 9.20
C ALA A 303 -6.12 8.63 8.37
N VAL A 304 -6.96 8.84 7.35
CA VAL A 304 -7.50 7.75 6.52
C VAL A 304 -7.19 7.99 5.05
N LEU A 305 -6.73 6.94 4.37
CA LEU A 305 -6.69 6.88 2.91
C LEU A 305 -7.74 5.83 2.44
N PRO A 306 -8.87 6.26 1.85
CA PRO A 306 -10.04 5.41 1.65
C PRO A 306 -9.89 4.42 0.48
N LEU A 307 -9.40 3.22 0.75
CA LEU A 307 -9.25 2.15 -0.26
C LEU A 307 -10.50 1.25 -0.39
N GLY A 308 -11.49 1.40 0.48
CA GLY A 308 -12.72 0.60 0.49
C GLY A 308 -13.78 1.05 -0.51
N THR A 309 -14.97 0.46 -0.40
CA THR A 309 -16.16 0.83 -1.21
C THR A 309 -17.13 1.76 -0.47
N GLY A 310 -17.30 1.60 0.86
CA GLY A 310 -18.20 2.39 1.71
C GLY A 310 -17.55 3.67 2.24
N ASN A 311 -16.41 3.54 2.93
CA ASN A 311 -15.56 4.65 3.41
C ASN A 311 -16.32 5.79 4.09
N ASP A 312 -17.40 5.49 4.81
CA ASP A 312 -18.29 6.50 5.41
C ASP A 312 -17.56 7.36 6.43
N LEU A 313 -16.65 6.74 7.22
CA LEU A 313 -15.85 7.46 8.21
C LEU A 313 -14.90 8.44 7.52
N SER A 314 -14.20 7.98 6.47
CA SER A 314 -13.30 8.82 5.68
C SER A 314 -14.02 10.01 5.07
N ASN A 315 -15.22 9.77 4.51
CA ASN A 315 -16.02 10.82 3.88
C ASN A 315 -16.45 11.88 4.91
N THR A 316 -16.92 11.43 6.08
CA THR A 316 -17.34 12.32 7.18
C THR A 316 -16.18 13.15 7.72
N LEU A 317 -14.98 12.56 7.79
CA LEU A 317 -13.76 13.22 8.26
C LEU A 317 -13.06 14.08 7.19
N GLY A 318 -13.64 14.21 5.99
CA GLY A 318 -13.08 15.04 4.91
C GLY A 318 -11.90 14.41 4.13
N TRP A 319 -11.59 13.13 4.35
CA TRP A 319 -10.56 12.39 3.60
C TRP A 319 -11.06 11.85 2.25
N GLY A 320 -12.35 12.04 1.96
CA GLY A 320 -12.98 11.69 0.69
C GLY A 320 -13.63 10.31 0.69
N THR A 321 -14.34 10.02 -0.42
CA THR A 321 -15.18 8.82 -0.59
C THR A 321 -14.41 7.59 -1.08
N GLY A 322 -13.20 7.78 -1.61
CA GLY A 322 -12.40 6.72 -2.17
C GLY A 322 -11.14 7.24 -2.83
N TYR A 323 -10.10 6.42 -2.85
CA TYR A 323 -8.84 6.68 -3.54
C TYR A 323 -8.66 5.68 -4.68
N ALA A 324 -8.35 6.16 -5.87
CA ALA A 324 -8.13 5.39 -7.10
C ALA A 324 -6.73 5.61 -7.72
N GLY A 325 -5.81 6.26 -6.99
CA GLY A 325 -4.50 6.63 -7.53
C GLY A 325 -4.48 7.98 -8.25
N GLU A 326 -5.53 8.79 -8.12
CA GLU A 326 -5.66 10.10 -8.76
C GLU A 326 -4.64 11.13 -8.28
N ILE A 327 -4.15 11.01 -7.03
CA ILE A 327 -3.13 11.90 -6.48
C ILE A 327 -1.88 11.09 -6.07
N PRO A 328 -0.66 11.62 -6.28
CA PRO A 328 0.55 10.95 -5.84
C PRO A 328 0.61 10.81 -4.31
N VAL A 329 1.30 9.78 -3.82
CA VAL A 329 1.51 9.57 -2.37
C VAL A 329 2.18 10.77 -1.69
N ALA A 330 3.05 11.50 -2.40
CA ALA A 330 3.63 12.75 -1.90
C ALA A 330 2.56 13.80 -1.55
N GLN A 331 1.48 13.91 -2.33
CA GLN A 331 0.36 14.80 -2.03
C GLN A 331 -0.44 14.29 -0.82
N VAL A 332 -0.62 12.98 -0.69
CA VAL A 332 -1.26 12.38 0.50
C VAL A 332 -0.48 12.75 1.77
N LEU A 333 0.86 12.68 1.74
CA LEU A 333 1.70 13.08 2.87
C LEU A 333 1.55 14.57 3.22
N ARG A 334 1.49 15.45 2.21
CA ARG A 334 1.21 16.89 2.44
C ARG A 334 -0.15 17.11 3.11
N ASN A 335 -1.19 16.45 2.60
CA ASN A 335 -2.53 16.53 3.21
C ASN A 335 -2.50 16.08 4.69
N VAL A 336 -1.74 15.03 5.03
CA VAL A 336 -1.56 14.59 6.43
C VAL A 336 -0.76 15.58 7.27
N MET A 337 0.21 16.29 6.69
CA MET A 337 0.97 17.33 7.39
C MET A 337 0.09 18.52 7.77
N GLU A 338 -0.79 18.93 6.85
CA GLU A 338 -1.67 20.09 6.95
C GLU A 338 -3.00 19.81 7.66
N ALA A 339 -3.35 18.55 7.90
CA ALA A 339 -4.63 18.17 8.49
C ALA A 339 -4.78 18.62 9.95
N ASP A 340 -6.00 19.06 10.28
CA ASP A 340 -6.42 19.39 11.64
C ASP A 340 -6.86 18.14 12.41
N GLY A 341 -6.59 18.15 13.72
CA GLY A 341 -7.02 17.10 14.63
C GLY A 341 -8.45 17.32 15.12
N ILE A 342 -9.28 16.29 15.04
CA ILE A 342 -10.61 16.28 15.64
C ILE A 342 -10.76 15.10 16.61
N LYS A 343 -11.61 15.27 17.62
CA LYS A 343 -11.98 14.17 18.52
C LYS A 343 -13.04 13.31 17.84
N LEU A 344 -12.88 11.99 17.92
CA LEU A 344 -13.82 11.01 17.42
C LEU A 344 -14.49 10.30 18.58
N ASP A 345 -15.81 10.37 18.65
CA ASP A 345 -16.60 9.59 19.60
C ASP A 345 -16.73 8.16 19.10
N ARG A 346 -16.59 7.19 20.02
CA ARG A 346 -16.71 5.76 19.74
C ARG A 346 -17.73 5.16 20.67
N TRP A 347 -18.68 4.41 20.11
CA TRP A 347 -19.85 3.95 20.84
C TRP A 347 -19.69 2.48 21.21
N LYS A 348 -20.15 2.09 22.39
CA LYS A 348 -20.21 0.69 22.80
C LYS A 348 -21.65 0.19 22.74
N VAL A 349 -21.89 -0.87 21.97
CA VAL A 349 -23.19 -1.54 21.86
C VAL A 349 -23.12 -2.86 22.61
N GLN A 350 -24.00 -3.05 23.58
CA GLN A 350 -24.12 -4.29 24.35
C GLN A 350 -25.39 -5.05 23.92
N VAL A 351 -25.24 -6.33 23.59
CA VAL A 351 -26.35 -7.19 23.19
C VAL A 351 -26.58 -8.26 24.25
N THR A 352 -27.77 -8.25 24.84
CA THR A 352 -28.22 -9.17 25.88
C THR A 352 -29.47 -9.93 25.44
N ASN A 353 -29.57 -11.22 25.79
CA ASN A 353 -30.75 -12.03 25.49
C ASN A 353 -31.69 -12.10 26.71
N LYS A 354 -32.89 -11.52 26.60
CA LYS A 354 -33.94 -11.57 27.63
C LYS A 354 -34.59 -12.97 27.66
N GLY A 355 -33.97 -13.91 28.37
CA GLY A 355 -34.52 -15.26 28.54
C GLY A 355 -33.57 -16.25 29.21
N TYR A 356 -32.27 -16.06 29.05
CA TYR A 356 -31.23 -16.79 29.80
C TYR A 356 -30.68 -15.87 30.89
N TYR A 357 -31.35 -15.80 32.03
CA TYR A 357 -30.87 -15.05 33.19
C TYR A 357 -29.44 -15.55 33.57
N HIS A 358 -28.48 -14.61 33.53
CA HIS A 358 -27.15 -14.64 34.16
C HIS A 358 -26.09 -15.66 33.70
N LEU A 359 -26.35 -16.60 32.78
CA LEU A 359 -25.35 -17.61 32.39
C LEU A 359 -24.41 -17.21 31.24
N ARG A 360 -24.76 -16.21 30.42
CA ARG A 360 -23.90 -15.75 29.30
C ARG A 360 -23.54 -14.28 29.43
N LYS A 361 -22.25 -13.97 29.30
CA LYS A 361 -21.76 -12.59 29.24
C LYS A 361 -22.40 -11.85 28.07
N PRO A 362 -22.81 -10.57 28.24
CA PRO A 362 -23.26 -9.72 27.14
C PRO A 362 -22.23 -9.69 26.02
N LYS A 363 -22.68 -9.64 24.76
CA LYS A 363 -21.78 -9.38 23.63
C LYS A 363 -21.57 -7.88 23.52
N GLU A 364 -20.33 -7.43 23.53
CA GLU A 364 -19.99 -6.01 23.34
C GLU A 364 -19.41 -5.78 21.95
N PHE A 365 -19.80 -4.68 21.32
CA PHE A 365 -19.28 -4.22 20.04
C PHE A 365 -18.92 -2.74 20.14
N THR A 366 -17.83 -2.34 19.46
CA THR A 366 -17.46 -0.93 19.32
C THR A 366 -17.87 -0.45 17.93
N MET A 367 -18.56 0.68 17.87
CA MET A 367 -19.09 1.28 16.64
C MET A 367 -18.48 2.67 16.41
N ASN A 368 -18.23 3.00 15.15
CA ASN A 368 -17.61 4.27 14.73
C ASN A 368 -18.53 5.19 13.95
N ASN A 369 -19.49 4.61 13.22
CA ASN A 369 -20.31 5.34 12.26
C ASN A 369 -21.77 5.25 12.67
N TYR A 370 -22.33 4.03 12.60
CA TYR A 370 -23.73 3.79 12.88
C TYR A 370 -23.94 2.33 13.33
N PHE A 371 -25.09 2.09 13.95
CA PHE A 371 -25.63 0.78 14.25
C PHE A 371 -27.05 0.72 13.68
N SER A 372 -27.37 -0.34 12.93
CA SER A 372 -28.69 -0.52 12.33
C SER A 372 -29.28 -1.89 12.66
N VAL A 373 -30.61 -1.94 12.73
CA VAL A 373 -31.42 -3.15 12.96
C VAL A 373 -32.62 -3.11 12.01
N GLY A 374 -32.93 -4.22 11.34
CA GLY A 374 -34.03 -4.30 10.38
C GLY A 374 -33.57 -4.51 8.94
N PRO A 375 -34.36 -4.07 7.94
CA PRO A 375 -34.09 -4.37 6.53
C PRO A 375 -32.71 -3.89 6.04
N ASP A 376 -32.26 -2.71 6.47
CA ASP A 376 -30.92 -2.19 6.14
C ASP A 376 -29.80 -3.13 6.66
N ALA A 377 -29.90 -3.57 7.91
CA ALA A 377 -28.95 -4.50 8.49
C ALA A 377 -29.00 -5.88 7.80
N LEU A 378 -30.18 -6.33 7.38
CA LEU A 378 -30.36 -7.57 6.62
C LEU A 378 -29.68 -7.47 5.25
N MET A 379 -29.83 -6.34 4.55
CA MET A 379 -29.14 -6.08 3.28
C MET A 379 -27.63 -6.12 3.45
N ALA A 380 -27.10 -5.42 4.46
CA ALA A 380 -25.67 -5.42 4.76
C ALA A 380 -25.15 -6.83 5.07
N LEU A 381 -25.92 -7.63 5.82
CA LEU A 381 -25.62 -9.03 6.12
C LEU A 381 -25.59 -9.90 4.85
N ASN A 382 -26.61 -9.78 4.00
CA ASN A 382 -26.71 -10.53 2.74
C ASN A 382 -25.55 -10.20 1.79
N PHE A 383 -25.25 -8.91 1.64
CA PHE A 383 -24.11 -8.43 0.86
C PHE A 383 -22.79 -9.00 1.41
N HIS A 384 -22.58 -8.96 2.73
CA HIS A 384 -21.38 -9.49 3.36
C HIS A 384 -21.24 -11.00 3.15
N ALA A 385 -22.31 -11.77 3.38
CA ALA A 385 -22.31 -13.21 3.18
C ALA A 385 -22.04 -13.60 1.71
N HIS A 386 -22.55 -12.83 0.74
CA HIS A 386 -22.25 -13.07 -0.67
C HIS A 386 -20.79 -12.77 -1.00
N ARG A 387 -20.24 -11.69 -0.43
CA ARG A 387 -18.83 -11.32 -0.56
C ARG A 387 -17.89 -12.38 0.00
N GLU A 388 -18.24 -13.03 1.10
CA GLU A 388 -17.45 -14.14 1.64
C GLU A 388 -17.54 -15.40 0.76
N LYS A 389 -18.71 -15.69 0.19
CA LYS A 389 -18.92 -16.85 -0.70
C LYS A 389 -18.21 -16.70 -2.05
N ALA A 390 -18.19 -15.50 -2.62
CA ALA A 390 -17.69 -15.26 -3.97
C ALA A 390 -16.78 -14.03 -4.06
N PRO A 391 -15.63 -14.00 -3.34
CA PRO A 391 -14.78 -12.81 -3.23
C PRO A 391 -14.26 -12.27 -4.57
N SER A 392 -14.13 -13.11 -5.60
CA SER A 392 -13.70 -12.70 -6.95
C SER A 392 -14.65 -11.70 -7.61
N LEU A 393 -15.96 -11.82 -7.35
CA LEU A 393 -16.99 -10.90 -7.86
C LEU A 393 -16.89 -9.50 -7.24
N PHE A 394 -16.23 -9.38 -6.09
CA PHE A 394 -16.15 -8.16 -5.30
C PHE A 394 -14.80 -7.44 -5.41
N SER A 395 -14.06 -7.75 -6.47
CA SER A 395 -12.75 -7.16 -6.75
C SER A 395 -12.83 -5.68 -7.15
N SER A 396 -13.95 -5.23 -7.72
CA SER A 396 -14.15 -3.85 -8.20
C SER A 396 -15.11 -3.05 -7.31
N ARG A 397 -14.75 -1.80 -7.00
CA ARG A 397 -15.62 -0.88 -6.24
C ARG A 397 -16.95 -0.60 -6.97
N ILE A 398 -16.92 -0.51 -8.29
CA ILE A 398 -18.13 -0.26 -9.10
C ILE A 398 -19.07 -1.47 -9.02
N LEU A 399 -18.53 -2.68 -9.17
CA LEU A 399 -19.30 -3.91 -9.03
C LEU A 399 -19.86 -4.05 -7.62
N ASN A 400 -19.07 -3.74 -6.60
CA ASN A 400 -19.53 -3.76 -5.20
C ASN A 400 -20.73 -2.83 -4.99
N LYS A 401 -20.67 -1.59 -5.51
CA LYS A 401 -21.79 -0.64 -5.44
C LYS A 401 -23.02 -1.15 -6.19
N ALA A 402 -22.84 -1.72 -7.39
CA ALA A 402 -23.94 -2.27 -8.18
C ALA A 402 -24.62 -3.45 -7.49
N VAL A 403 -23.84 -4.41 -6.98
CA VAL A 403 -24.36 -5.56 -6.23
C VAL A 403 -25.12 -5.08 -5.00
N TYR A 404 -24.58 -4.12 -4.25
CA TYR A 404 -25.26 -3.55 -3.09
C TYR A 404 -26.61 -2.92 -3.45
N LEU A 405 -26.69 -2.19 -4.57
CA LEU A 405 -27.94 -1.62 -5.09
C LEU A 405 -28.97 -2.70 -5.44
N PHE A 406 -28.56 -3.80 -6.09
CA PHE A 406 -29.46 -4.91 -6.41
C PHE A 406 -30.04 -5.58 -5.16
N TYR A 407 -29.21 -5.79 -4.12
CA TYR A 407 -29.71 -6.31 -2.84
C TYR A 407 -30.69 -5.34 -2.19
N GLY A 408 -30.44 -4.02 -2.28
CA GLY A 408 -31.37 -3.02 -1.79
C GLY A 408 -32.74 -3.08 -2.44
N THR A 409 -32.81 -3.34 -3.75
CA THR A 409 -34.10 -3.51 -4.42
C THR A 409 -34.81 -4.82 -4.08
N LYS A 410 -34.07 -5.88 -3.74
CA LYS A 410 -34.62 -7.21 -3.45
C LYS A 410 -35.13 -7.36 -2.01
N ASP A 411 -34.37 -6.87 -1.04
CA ASP A 411 -34.66 -7.10 0.37
C ASP A 411 -35.73 -6.15 0.95
N CYS A 412 -36.01 -5.03 0.28
CA CYS A 412 -37.20 -4.22 0.54
C CYS A 412 -38.52 -5.01 0.39
N LEU A 413 -38.50 -6.18 -0.25
CA LEU A 413 -39.66 -7.04 -0.50
C LEU A 413 -39.79 -8.21 0.49
N VAL A 414 -38.88 -8.34 1.47
CA VAL A 414 -38.75 -9.54 2.32
C VAL A 414 -39.37 -9.33 3.71
N GLN A 415 -40.24 -10.25 4.14
CA GLN A 415 -40.95 -10.21 5.44
C GLN A 415 -40.11 -10.67 6.65
N GLU A 416 -38.82 -10.94 6.50
CA GLU A 416 -37.97 -11.50 7.58
C GLU A 416 -37.81 -10.55 8.78
N CYS A 417 -37.95 -9.24 8.57
CA CYS A 417 -37.91 -8.24 9.64
C CYS A 417 -39.29 -7.98 10.29
N LYS A 418 -40.31 -8.79 10.01
CA LYS A 418 -41.65 -8.60 10.58
C LYS A 418 -41.65 -8.79 12.10
N ASP A 419 -42.37 -7.89 12.78
CA ASP A 419 -42.55 -7.85 14.24
C ASP A 419 -41.23 -7.70 15.03
N LEU A 420 -40.19 -7.11 14.43
CA LEU A 420 -38.88 -6.94 15.08
C LEU A 420 -38.96 -6.08 16.35
N ASN A 421 -39.86 -5.10 16.38
CA ASN A 421 -40.19 -4.28 17.54
C ASN A 421 -40.76 -5.07 18.72
N LYS A 422 -41.28 -6.28 18.49
CA LYS A 422 -41.74 -7.20 19.56
C LYS A 422 -40.62 -8.12 20.06
N LYS A 423 -39.50 -8.18 19.34
CA LYS A 423 -38.40 -9.14 19.57
C LYS A 423 -37.12 -8.45 20.07
N VAL A 424 -36.95 -7.17 19.77
CA VAL A 424 -35.75 -6.39 20.10
C VAL A 424 -36.15 -5.14 20.86
N GLU A 425 -35.44 -4.88 21.95
CA GLU A 425 -35.54 -3.65 22.72
C GLU A 425 -34.21 -2.91 22.63
N VAL A 426 -34.29 -1.61 22.35
CA VAL A 426 -33.11 -0.74 22.23
C VAL A 426 -33.18 0.31 23.33
N SER A 427 -32.12 0.37 24.13
CA SER A 427 -31.91 1.35 25.20
C SER A 427 -30.62 2.12 24.91
N PHE A 428 -30.63 3.44 25.11
CA PHE A 428 -29.48 4.33 24.90
C PHE A 428 -28.80 4.70 26.21
#